data_AF-A0A2S9FZJ1-F1
#
_entry.id   AF-A0A2S9FZJ1-F1
#
_cell.length_a   1.000
_cell.length_b   1.000
_cell.length_c   1.000
_cell.angle_alpha   90.00
_cell.angle_beta   90.00
_cell.angle_gamma   90.00
#
_symmetry.space_group_name_H-M   'P 1'
#
loop_
_entity.id
_entity.type
_entity.pdbx_description
1 polymer ?
#
loop_
_entity_poly.entity_id
_entity_poly.type
_entity_poly.pdbx_seq_one_letter_code
_entity_poly.pdbx_strand_id
1 'polypeptide(L)'
;PMPTLREAAHRSGGALNDAFVAGVAGGLRRYHEKHGVGVGALNLSMPISLRAKDDAPGGNRITLMRFDIPVDLADPAERIRQIH
;
A
#
# COMPACT_ATOMS: atom_id res chain seq x y z
N PRO A 1 -2.74 -1.46 -16.64
CA PRO A 1 -2.37 -0.89 -15.32
C PRO A 1 -1.82 -1.91 -14.31
N MET A 2 -2.47 -3.06 -14.10
CA MET A 2 -2.01 -4.06 -13.12
C MET A 2 -0.64 -4.69 -13.43
N PRO A 3 -0.28 -5.02 -14.69
CA PRO A 3 1.04 -5.57 -15.02
C PRO A 3 2.17 -4.59 -14.71
N THR A 4 2.04 -3.34 -15.16
CA THR A 4 3.05 -2.29 -14.95
C THR A 4 3.22 -1.93 -13.48
N LEU A 5 2.14 -1.95 -12.68
CA LEU A 5 2.22 -1.71 -11.23
C LEU A 5 2.93 -2.87 -10.51
N ARG A 6 2.65 -4.12 -10.90
CA ARG A 6 3.34 -5.30 -10.38
C ARG A 6 4.83 -5.29 -10.71
N GLU A 7 5.19 -4.91 -11.93
CA GLU A 7 6.59 -4.77 -12.33
C GLU A 7 7.31 -3.69 -11.52
N ALA A 8 6.68 -2.53 -11.32
CA ALA A 8 7.24 -1.47 -10.47
C ALA A 8 7.43 -1.93 -9.02
N ALA A 9 6.49 -2.71 -8.49
CA ALA A 9 6.59 -3.33 -7.17
C ALA A 9 7.81 -4.25 -7.08
N HIS A 10 7.91 -5.23 -7.98
CA HIS A 10 9.00 -6.22 -7.97
C HIS A 10 10.37 -5.56 -8.16
N ARG A 11 10.48 -4.54 -9.04
CA ARG A 11 11.71 -3.77 -9.22
C ARG A 11 12.16 -3.02 -7.96
N SER A 12 11.23 -2.74 -7.05
CA SER A 12 11.48 -2.04 -5.79
C SER A 12 11.50 -2.99 -4.59
N GLY A 13 11.41 -4.31 -4.80
CA GLY A 13 11.41 -5.32 -3.75
C GLY A 13 10.06 -5.59 -3.09
N GLY A 14 8.97 -4.98 -3.56
CA GLY A 14 7.63 -5.13 -2.97
C GLY A 14 6.67 -5.98 -3.80
N ALA A 15 5.52 -6.29 -3.19
CA ALA A 15 4.37 -6.92 -3.83
C ALA A 15 3.43 -5.87 -4.47
N LEU A 16 2.49 -6.35 -5.28
CA LEU A 16 1.50 -5.50 -5.96
C LEU A 16 0.74 -4.58 -4.99
N ASN A 17 0.39 -5.07 -3.80
CA ASN A 17 -0.31 -4.27 -2.79
C ASN A 17 0.58 -3.15 -2.25
N ASP A 18 1.88 -3.41 -2.05
CA ASP A 18 2.84 -2.41 -1.56
C ASP A 18 2.95 -1.25 -2.56
N ALA A 19 3.02 -1.56 -3.86
CA ALA A 19 2.99 -0.54 -4.91
C ALA A 19 1.64 0.20 -5.01
N PHE A 20 0.53 -0.48 -4.77
CA PHE A 20 -0.79 0.16 -4.72
C PHE A 20 -0.88 1.15 -3.54
N VAL A 21 -0.53 0.71 -2.33
CA VAL A 21 -0.54 1.53 -1.12
C VAL A 21 0.45 2.69 -1.24
N ALA A 22 1.66 2.44 -1.78
CA ALA A 22 2.62 3.50 -2.07
C ALA A 22 2.05 4.53 -3.05
N GLY A 23 1.36 4.10 -4.11
CA GLY A 23 0.69 4.98 -5.05
C GLY A 23 -0.36 5.88 -4.38
N VAL A 24 -1.22 5.29 -3.55
CA VAL A 24 -2.25 6.01 -2.78
C VAL A 24 -1.62 7.02 -1.82
N ALA A 25 -0.60 6.61 -1.05
CA ALA A 25 0.14 7.49 -0.15
C ALA A 25 0.74 8.70 -0.90
N GLY A 26 1.29 8.49 -2.09
CA GLY A 26 1.82 9.58 -2.92
C GLY A 26 0.74 10.54 -3.43
N GLY A 27 -0.46 10.04 -3.72
CA GLY A 27 -1.63 10.86 -4.03
C GLY A 27 -2.05 11.72 -2.84
N LEU A 28 -2.11 11.11 -1.65
CA LEU A 28 -2.48 11.79 -0.41
C LEU A 28 -1.45 12.84 0.01
N ARG A 29 -0.15 12.60 -0.20
CA ARG A 29 0.90 13.61 -0.02
C ARG A 29 0.60 14.86 -0.85
N ARG A 30 0.42 14.69 -2.17
CA ARG A 30 0.13 15.79 -3.10
C ARG A 30 -1.16 16.52 -2.75
N TYR A 31 -2.17 15.79 -2.28
CA TYR A 31 -3.43 16.37 -1.82
C TYR A 31 -3.20 17.31 -0.63
N HIS A 32 -2.51 16.86 0.42
CA HIS A 32 -2.28 17.68 1.62
C HIS A 32 -1.34 18.86 1.34
N GLU A 33 -0.31 18.66 0.50
CA GLU A 33 0.57 19.75 0.04
C GLU A 33 -0.22 20.86 -0.65
N LYS A 34 -1.20 20.50 -1.49
CA LYS A 34 -2.09 21.48 -2.15
C LYS A 34 -2.93 22.28 -1.15
N HIS A 35 -3.16 21.76 0.06
CA HIS A 35 -3.91 22.42 1.12
C HIS A 35 -2.99 23.05 2.19
N GLY A 36 -1.67 23.10 1.96
CA GLY A 36 -0.72 23.69 2.89
C GLY A 36 -0.50 22.89 4.17
N VAL A 37 -0.83 21.59 4.17
CA VAL A 37 -0.68 20.69 5.31
C VAL A 37 0.41 19.66 5.01
N GLY A 38 1.39 19.54 5.90
CA GLY A 38 2.36 18.44 5.87
C GLY A 38 1.82 17.22 6.61
N VAL A 39 1.98 16.04 6.04
CA VAL A 39 1.58 14.76 6.66
C VAL A 39 2.78 13.82 6.65
N GLY A 40 3.24 13.42 7.83
CA GLY A 40 4.34 12.46 7.98
C GLY A 40 3.88 11.04 7.66
N ALA A 41 2.88 10.56 8.39
CA ALA A 41 2.32 9.22 8.21
C ALA A 41 0.78 9.24 8.24
N LEU A 42 0.17 8.22 7.63
CA LEU A 42 -1.27 7.97 7.70
C LEU A 42 -1.55 6.57 8.22
N ASN A 43 -2.57 6.44 9.05
CA ASN A 43 -3.04 5.13 9.49
C ASN A 43 -3.89 4.47 8.39
N LEU A 44 -3.43 3.33 7.89
CA LEU A 44 -4.17 2.53 6.91
C LEU A 44 -4.75 1.29 7.59
N SER A 45 -5.99 0.94 7.23
CA SER A 45 -6.59 -0.35 7.56
C SER A 45 -6.83 -1.14 6.28
N MET A 46 -6.15 -2.28 6.12
CA MET A 46 -6.27 -3.14 4.94
C MET A 46 -6.73 -4.55 5.35
N PRO A 47 -7.82 -5.07 4.74
CA PRO A 47 -8.18 -6.47 4.92
C PRO A 47 -7.18 -7.38 4.20
N ILE A 48 -6.67 -8.38 4.90
CA ILE A 48 -5.78 -9.41 4.36
C ILE A 48 -6.54 -10.74 4.33
N SER A 49 -6.45 -11.43 3.19
CA SER A 49 -7.01 -12.76 3.02
C SER A 49 -6.23 -13.78 3.87
N LEU A 50 -6.95 -14.52 4.71
CA LEU A 50 -6.41 -15.68 5.43
C LEU A 50 -6.65 -17.00 4.68
N ARG A 51 -7.22 -16.92 3.47
CA ARG A 51 -7.61 -18.10 2.69
C ARG A 51 -6.38 -18.90 2.23
N ALA A 52 -6.36 -20.19 2.53
CA ALA A 52 -5.40 -21.15 2.00
C ALA A 52 -5.89 -21.79 0.68
N LYS A 53 -5.03 -22.52 -0.03
CA LYS A 53 -5.37 -23.11 -1.34
C LYS A 53 -6.43 -24.21 -1.26
N ASP A 54 -6.50 -24.91 -0.14
CA ASP A 54 -7.37 -26.04 0.18
C ASP A 54 -8.67 -25.64 0.89
N ASP A 55 -8.83 -24.35 1.20
CA ASP A 55 -10.03 -23.83 1.84
C ASP A 55 -11.28 -23.96 0.97
N ALA A 56 -12.34 -24.57 1.52
CA ALA A 56 -13.64 -24.64 0.87
C ALA A 56 -14.20 -23.23 0.53
N PRO A 57 -14.97 -23.08 -0.56
CA PRO A 57 -15.64 -21.83 -0.92
C PRO A 57 -16.55 -21.30 0.21
N GLY A 58 -16.64 -19.99 0.35
CA GLY A 58 -17.43 -19.33 1.40
C GLY A 58 -16.62 -18.98 2.66
N GLY A 59 -17.31 -18.36 3.63
CA GLY A 59 -16.74 -17.88 4.89
C GLY A 59 -15.99 -16.54 4.77
N ASN A 60 -16.15 -15.67 5.78
CA ASN A 60 -15.40 -14.41 5.89
C ASN A 60 -14.00 -14.67 6.47
N ARG A 61 -13.09 -15.22 5.65
CA ARG A 61 -11.71 -15.54 6.04
C ARG A 61 -10.77 -14.36 5.79
N ILE A 62 -10.96 -13.28 6.53
CA ILE A 62 -10.12 -12.08 6.46
C ILE A 62 -9.64 -11.68 7.85
N THR A 63 -8.49 -11.03 7.91
CA THR A 63 -8.06 -10.24 9.07
C THR A 63 -7.94 -8.77 8.66
N LEU A 64 -8.05 -7.84 9.60
CA LEU A 64 -7.78 -6.43 9.36
C LEU A 64 -6.39 -6.10 9.89
N MET A 65 -5.48 -5.73 8.98
CA MET A 65 -4.18 -5.19 9.36
C MET A 65 -4.27 -3.67 9.44
N ARG A 66 -3.70 -3.12 10.51
CA ARG A 66 -3.53 -1.68 10.71
C ARG A 66 -2.05 -1.36 10.77
N PHE A 67 -1.62 -0.42 9.96
CA PHE A 67 -0.24 0.04 9.95
C PHE A 67 -0.16 1.49 9.48
N ASP A 68 0.86 2.18 9.95
CA ASP A 68 1.15 3.54 9.52
C ASP A 68 1.99 3.50 8.26
N ILE A 69 1.57 4.24 7.23
CA ILE A 69 2.30 4.34 5.97
C ILE A 69 3.01 5.69 5.88
N PRO A 70 4.28 5.73 5.45
CA PRO A 70 4.99 6.98 5.26
C PRO A 70 4.43 7.73 4.05
N VAL A 71 4.01 8.96 4.26
CA VAL A 71 3.39 9.81 3.25
C VAL A 71 4.31 10.94 2.80
N ASP A 72 5.27 11.34 3.62
CA ASP A 72 6.28 12.36 3.33
C ASP A 72 7.32 11.94 2.28
N LEU A 73 7.53 10.63 2.07
CA LEU A 73 8.47 10.12 1.08
C LEU A 73 8.02 10.49 -0.34
N ALA A 74 8.85 11.22 -1.09
CA ALA A 74 8.55 11.61 -2.46
C ALA A 74 8.86 10.51 -3.50
N ASP A 75 9.97 9.79 -3.33
CA ASP A 75 10.40 8.72 -4.24
C ASP A 75 9.46 7.51 -4.14
N PRO A 76 8.77 7.11 -5.23
CA PRO A 76 7.91 5.93 -5.20
C PRO A 76 8.66 4.63 -4.90
N ALA A 77 9.93 4.47 -5.32
CA ALA A 77 10.67 3.24 -5.06
C ALA A 77 11.03 3.11 -3.58
N GLU A 78 11.46 4.22 -2.96
CA GLU A 78 11.68 4.26 -1.50
C GLU A 78 10.38 4.03 -0.73
N ARG A 79 9.27 4.62 -1.17
CA ARG A 79 7.98 4.42 -0.52
C ARG A 79 7.54 2.96 -0.57
N ILE A 80 7.77 2.26 -1.68
CA ILE A 80 7.48 0.82 -1.79
C ILE A 80 8.35 0.01 -0.81
N ARG A 81 9.66 0.30 -0.75
CA ARG A 81 10.58 -0.39 0.17
C ARG A 81 10.20 -0.24 1.65
N GLN A 82 9.70 0.93 2.04
CA GLN A 82 9.31 1.21 3.43
C GLN A 82 7.94 0.65 3.80
N ILE A 83 7.09 0.32 2.81
CA ILE A 83 5.77 -0.29 3.04
C ILE A 83 5.84 -1.83 3.07
N HIS A 84 6.83 -2.42 2.40
CA HIS A 84 7.05 -3.87 2.35
C HIS A 84 7.44 -4.45 3.71
#